data_AF-A2Q2B0-F1
#
_entry.id   AF-A2Q2B0-F1
#
_cell.length_a   1.000
_cell.length_b   1.000
_cell.length_c   1.000
_cell.angle_alpha   90.00
_cell.angle_beta   90.00
_cell.angle_gamma   90.00
#
_symmetry.space_group_name_H-M   'P 1'
#
loop_
_entity.id
_entity.type
_entity.pdbx_description
1 polymer ?
#
loop_
_entity_poly.entity_id
_entity_poly.type
_entity_poly.pdbx_seq_one_letter_code
_entity_poly.pdbx_strand_id
1 'polypeptide(L)'
;MRLKEEFKIEPWTFQQHVGEAVIIPAGCPYQIRNSKCCVHAVLEFVSPENVAECIQLIDEVRRLPEDHKAKVDKLEVKKMALHSMSAAIDEIRQLTCKT
;
A
#
# COMPACT_ATOMS: atom_id res chain seq x y z
N MET A 1 -19.55 20.53 -4.99
CA MET A 1 -18.68 19.33 -5.13
C MET A 1 -19.58 18.10 -5.15
N ARG A 2 -19.82 17.49 -6.32
CA ARG A 2 -20.79 16.40 -6.48
C ARG A 2 -20.56 15.22 -5.51
N LEU A 3 -19.32 14.76 -5.34
CA LEU A 3 -19.03 13.64 -4.43
C LEU A 3 -19.35 13.92 -2.95
N LYS A 4 -19.08 15.15 -2.48
CA LYS A 4 -19.39 15.56 -1.11
C LYS A 4 -20.89 15.70 -0.89
N GLU A 5 -21.60 16.26 -1.87
CA GLU A 5 -23.05 16.49 -1.82
C GLU A 5 -23.85 15.18 -1.97
N GLU A 6 -23.50 14.34 -2.93
CA GLU A 6 -24.23 13.11 -3.26
C GLU A 6 -23.83 11.92 -2.35
N PHE A 7 -22.54 11.82 -1.95
CA PHE A 7 -21.99 10.63 -1.28
C PHE A 7 -21.28 10.91 0.04
N LYS A 8 -21.21 12.17 0.49
CA LYS A 8 -20.48 12.58 1.71
C LYS A 8 -18.98 12.20 1.68
N ILE A 9 -18.42 12.07 0.48
CA ILE A 9 -17.00 11.80 0.28
C ILE A 9 -16.27 13.13 0.20
N GLU A 10 -15.35 13.36 1.14
CA GLU A 10 -14.53 14.57 1.19
C GLU A 10 -13.06 14.27 0.84
N PRO A 11 -12.52 14.85 -0.24
CA PRO A 11 -11.14 14.64 -0.63
C PRO A 11 -10.19 15.55 0.16
N TRP A 12 -9.00 15.06 0.43
CA TRP A 12 -7.88 15.85 0.95
C TRP A 12 -6.96 16.24 -0.20
N THR A 13 -6.60 17.51 -0.31
CA THR A 13 -5.72 18.02 -1.37
C THR A 13 -4.54 18.76 -0.76
N PHE A 14 -3.34 18.47 -1.26
CA PHE A 14 -2.11 19.16 -0.88
C PHE A 14 -1.19 19.28 -2.10
N GLN A 15 -0.20 20.18 -2.02
CA GLN A 15 0.82 20.33 -3.05
C GLN A 15 2.10 19.63 -2.60
N GLN A 16 2.65 18.78 -3.46
CA GLN A 16 3.98 18.18 -3.28
C GLN A 16 5.03 19.04 -4.00
N HIS A 17 6.13 19.35 -3.33
CA HIS A 17 7.27 20.09 -3.84
C HIS A 17 8.49 19.19 -4.03
N VAL A 18 9.50 19.71 -4.74
CA VAL A 18 10.76 18.99 -4.98
C VAL A 18 11.44 18.68 -3.63
N GLY A 19 11.81 17.42 -3.43
CA GLY A 19 12.43 16.93 -2.20
C GLY A 19 11.45 16.38 -1.16
N GLU A 20 10.14 16.55 -1.35
CA GLU A 20 9.14 16.00 -0.44
C GLU A 20 8.80 14.54 -0.79
N ALA A 21 8.78 13.68 0.23
CA ALA A 21 8.24 12.33 0.13
C ALA A 21 6.79 12.32 0.62
N VAL A 22 5.93 11.64 -0.12
CA VAL A 22 4.51 11.45 0.22
C VAL A 22 4.28 9.97 0.45
N ILE A 23 3.78 9.63 1.65
CA ILE A 23 3.42 8.25 2.00
C ILE A 23 1.90 8.13 1.88
N ILE A 24 1.45 7.24 1.01
CA ILE A 24 0.03 6.90 0.87
C ILE A 24 -0.22 5.54 1.54
N PRO A 25 -1.10 5.47 2.54
CA PRO A 25 -1.43 4.20 3.20
C PRO A 25 -2.10 3.19 2.26
N ALA A 26 -1.97 1.90 2.59
CA ALA A 26 -2.70 0.84 1.90
C ALA A 26 -4.21 1.11 1.90
N GLY A 27 -4.86 0.91 0.75
CA GLY A 27 -6.30 1.11 0.59
C GLY A 27 -6.75 2.56 0.41
N CYS A 28 -5.85 3.54 0.54
CA CYS A 28 -6.20 4.95 0.33
C CYS A 28 -6.30 5.27 -1.17
N PRO A 29 -7.49 5.62 -1.70
CA PRO A 29 -7.60 6.06 -3.10
C PRO A 29 -7.00 7.46 -3.26
N TYR A 30 -6.17 7.64 -4.28
CA TYR A 30 -5.52 8.93 -4.55
C TYR A 30 -5.49 9.23 -6.05
N GLN A 31 -5.35 10.52 -6.37
CA GLN A 31 -5.15 11.01 -7.73
C GLN A 31 -4.06 12.07 -7.73
N ILE A 32 -3.21 12.04 -8.76
CA ILE A 32 -2.11 13.00 -8.93
C ILE A 32 -2.42 13.92 -10.11
N ARG A 33 -2.21 15.22 -9.92
CA ARG A 33 -2.24 16.22 -10.99
C ARG A 33 -0.91 16.98 -11.03
N ASN A 34 -0.19 16.86 -12.13
CA ASN A 34 1.06 17.57 -12.35
C ASN A 34 0.77 19.03 -12.72
N SER A 35 1.12 19.97 -11.84
CA SER A 35 0.94 21.42 -12.06
C SER A 35 2.06 22.04 -12.90
N LYS A 36 3.22 21.37 -12.97
CA LYS A 36 4.42 21.73 -13.76
C LYS A 36 5.04 20.45 -14.31
N CYS A 37 6.02 20.56 -15.23
CA CYS A 37 6.84 19.42 -15.64
C CYS A 37 7.59 18.86 -14.42
N CYS A 38 7.48 17.56 -14.19
CA CYS A 38 8.01 16.88 -13.01
C CYS A 38 8.40 15.43 -13.33
N VAL A 39 9.28 14.88 -12.50
CA VAL A 39 9.66 13.46 -12.48
C VAL A 39 9.44 12.97 -11.05
N HIS A 40 8.80 11.82 -10.89
CA HIS A 40 8.50 11.22 -9.60
C HIS A 40 9.08 9.80 -9.56
N ALA A 41 9.72 9.45 -8.45
CA ALA A 41 10.07 8.06 -8.14
C ALA A 41 9.00 7.51 -7.19
N VAL A 42 8.43 6.36 -7.53
CA VAL A 42 7.39 5.70 -6.73
C VAL A 42 7.92 4.33 -6.32
N LEU A 43 7.78 4.02 -5.04
CA LEU A 43 8.09 2.71 -4.48
C LEU A 43 6.87 2.22 -3.71
N GLU A 44 6.44 1.01 -4.03
CA GLU A 44 5.42 0.31 -3.26
C GLU A 44 6.10 -0.58 -2.22
N PHE A 45 5.59 -0.59 -1.00
CA PHE A 45 6.11 -1.40 0.09
C PHE A 45 4.97 -1.94 0.96
N VAL A 46 5.28 -2.94 1.78
CA VAL A 46 4.35 -3.53 2.75
C VAL A 46 4.90 -3.29 4.14
N SER A 47 4.17 -2.53 4.95
CA SER A 47 4.47 -2.36 6.38
C SER A 47 3.79 -3.48 7.20
N PRO A 48 4.40 -3.94 8.30
CA PRO A 48 3.77 -4.89 9.22
C PRO A 48 2.38 -4.43 9.70
N GLU A 49 2.22 -3.13 9.95
CA GLU A 49 0.99 -2.51 10.45
C GLU A 49 -0.17 -2.62 9.45
N ASN A 50 0.12 -2.67 8.15
CA ASN A 50 -0.89 -2.71 7.09
C ASN A 50 -1.01 -4.08 6.40
N VAL A 51 -0.25 -5.10 6.81
CA VAL A 51 -0.30 -6.45 6.19
C VAL A 51 -1.71 -7.01 6.10
N ALA A 52 -2.51 -6.85 7.17
CA ALA A 52 -3.88 -7.36 7.20
C ALA A 52 -4.77 -6.67 6.15
N GLU A 53 -4.69 -5.34 6.06
CA GLU A 53 -5.41 -4.53 5.07
C GLU A 53 -4.99 -4.92 3.64
N CYS A 54 -3.69 -5.04 3.39
CA CYS A 54 -3.15 -5.45 2.10
C CYS A 54 -3.66 -6.85 1.68
N ILE A 55 -3.78 -7.79 2.62
CA ILE A 55 -4.34 -9.11 2.35
C ILE A 55 -5.82 -9.02 1.94
N GLN A 56 -6.61 -8.19 2.64
CA GLN A 56 -8.02 -7.99 2.30
C GLN A 56 -8.18 -7.39 0.90
N LEU A 57 -7.42 -6.33 0.59
CA LEU A 57 -7.43 -5.69 -0.74
C LEU A 57 -7.06 -6.67 -1.86
N ILE A 58 -6.07 -7.54 -1.63
CA ILE A 58 -5.72 -8.60 -2.61
C ILE A 58 -6.89 -9.56 -2.84
N ASP A 59 -7.60 -9.94 -1.78
CA ASP A 59 -8.74 -10.85 -1.87
C ASP A 59 -9.96 -10.17 -2.54
N GLU A 60 -10.11 -8.85 -2.44
CA GLU A 60 -11.08 -8.08 -3.24
C GLU A 60 -10.70 -8.01 -4.72
N VAL A 61 -9.44 -7.69 -5.04
CA VAL A 61 -8.93 -7.63 -6.43
C VAL A 61 -9.03 -8.99 -7.11
N ARG A 62 -8.94 -10.10 -6.37
CA ARG A 62 -9.15 -11.46 -6.91
C ARG A 62 -10.56 -11.67 -7.47
N ARG A 63 -11.57 -10.95 -6.98
CA ARG A 63 -12.97 -11.05 -7.45
C ARG A 63 -13.21 -10.36 -8.79
N LEU A 64 -12.27 -9.53 -9.26
CA LEU A 64 -12.37 -8.84 -10.55
C LEU A 64 -12.24 -9.84 -11.72
N PRO A 65 -12.65 -9.48 -12.95
CA PRO A 65 -12.41 -10.28 -14.16
C PRO A 65 -10.92 -10.61 -14.38
N GLU A 66 -10.61 -11.72 -15.05
CA GLU A 66 -9.23 -12.17 -15.29
C GLU A 66 -8.39 -11.16 -16.08
N ASP A 67 -8.99 -10.47 -17.05
CA ASP A 67 -8.38 -9.46 -17.91
C ASP A 67 -8.34 -8.05 -17.27
N HIS A 68 -8.80 -7.92 -16.03
CA HIS A 68 -8.85 -6.63 -15.36
C HIS A 68 -7.43 -6.13 -15.02
N LYS A 69 -7.08 -4.92 -15.44
CA LYS A 69 -5.74 -4.30 -15.26
C LYS A 69 -5.21 -4.38 -13.82
N ALA A 70 -6.08 -4.24 -12.82
CA ALA A 70 -5.71 -4.33 -11.40
C ALA A 70 -5.21 -5.72 -10.94
N LYS A 71 -5.42 -6.79 -11.72
CA LYS A 71 -4.90 -8.13 -11.39
C LYS A 71 -3.42 -8.31 -11.76
N VAL A 72 -2.89 -7.47 -12.64
CA VAL A 72 -1.51 -7.56 -13.19
C VAL A 72 -0.46 -7.22 -12.13
N ASP A 73 -0.78 -6.34 -11.19
CA ASP A 73 0.16 -5.80 -10.21
C ASP A 73 -0.17 -6.31 -8.80
N LYS A 74 0.56 -7.33 -8.35
CA LYS A 74 0.40 -7.87 -6.99
C LYS A 74 1.74 -8.12 -6.35
N LEU A 75 2.10 -7.24 -5.43
CA LEU A 75 2.99 -7.58 -4.32
C LEU A 75 2.54 -8.93 -3.73
N GLU A 76 3.47 -9.88 -3.59
CA GLU A 76 3.21 -11.19 -3.00
C GLU A 76 3.03 -11.08 -1.47
N VAL A 77 2.11 -10.23 -0.99
CA VAL A 77 1.98 -9.81 0.42
C VAL A 77 1.91 -11.01 1.37
N LYS A 78 1.13 -12.05 1.01
CA LYS A 78 1.02 -13.28 1.81
C LYS A 78 2.37 -13.99 1.97
N LYS A 79 3.19 -14.02 0.93
CA LYS A 79 4.54 -14.61 0.95
C LYS A 79 5.52 -13.73 1.72
N MET A 80 5.49 -12.42 1.51
CA MET A 80 6.31 -11.47 2.27
C MET A 80 6.01 -11.57 3.77
N ALA A 81 4.74 -11.66 4.16
CA ALA A 81 4.33 -11.83 5.55
C ALA A 81 4.87 -13.14 6.14
N LEU A 82 4.75 -14.27 5.42
CA LEU A 82 5.29 -15.55 5.87
C LEU A 82 6.80 -15.51 6.11
N HIS A 83 7.56 -14.96 5.15
CA HIS A 83 9.02 -14.83 5.32
C HIS A 83 9.39 -13.88 6.46
N SER A 84 8.67 -12.77 6.61
CA SER A 84 8.92 -11.80 7.68
C SER A 84 8.66 -12.42 9.05
N MET A 85 7.57 -13.19 9.20
CA MET A 85 7.29 -13.93 10.44
C MET A 85 8.35 -14.99 10.73
N SER A 86 8.80 -15.74 9.72
CA SER A 86 9.87 -16.73 9.89
C SER A 86 11.16 -16.06 10.38
N ALA A 87 11.55 -14.95 9.76
CA ALA A 87 12.74 -14.20 10.14
C ALA A 87 12.64 -13.68 11.59
N ALA A 88 11.48 -13.14 11.98
CA ALA A 88 11.25 -12.67 13.34
C ALA A 88 11.31 -13.82 14.38
N ILE A 89 10.75 -15.00 14.06
CA ILE A 89 10.85 -16.18 14.93
C ILE A 89 12.30 -16.63 15.10
N ASP A 90 13.07 -16.66 14.01
CA ASP A 90 14.48 -17.06 14.05
C ASP A 90 15.32 -16.08 14.87
N GLU A 91 15.06 -14.78 14.73
CA GLU A 91 15.70 -13.74 15.54
C GLU A 91 15.38 -13.90 17.04
N ILE A 92 14.11 -14.09 17.39
CA ILE A 92 13.69 -14.33 18.78
C ILE A 92 14.38 -15.58 19.35
N ARG A 93 14.43 -16.68 18.60
CA ARG A 93 15.13 -17.91 19.03
C ARG A 93 16.61 -17.66 19.29
N GLN A 94 17.29 -16.93 18.40
CA GLN A 94 18.70 -16.60 18.58
C GLN A 94 18.96 -15.75 19.82
N LEU A 95 18.06 -14.82 20.14
CA LEU A 95 18.17 -13.99 21.35
C LEU A 95 17.87 -14.79 22.62
N THR A 96 16.87 -15.68 22.57
CA THR A 96 16.42 -16.45 23.74
C THR A 96 17.34 -17.63 24.04
N CYS A 97 17.94 -18.29 23.04
CA CYS A 97 18.87 -19.41 23.23
C CYS A 97 20.30 -18.99 23.64
N LYS A 98 20.62 -17.69 23.61
CA LYS A 98 21.89 -17.14 24.10
C LYS A 98 21.84 -16.74 25.59
N THR A 99 20.69 -16.89 26.23
CA THR A 99 20.50 -16.69 27.68
C THR A 99 20.38 -18.05 28.35
#